data_AF-A0A357WY75-F1
#
_entry.id   AF-A0A357WY75-F1
#
_cell.length_a   1.000
_cell.length_b   1.000
_cell.length_c   1.000
_cell.angle_alpha   90.00
_cell.angle_beta   90.00
_cell.angle_gamma   90.00
#
_symmetry.space_group_name_H-M   'P 1'
#
loop_
_entity.id
_entity.type
_entity.pdbx_description
1 polymer ?
#
loop_
_entity_poly.entity_id
_entity_poly.type
_entity_poly.pdbx_seq_one_letter_code
_entity_poly.pdbx_strand_id
1 'polypeptide(L)'
;MAKNWYPVIDYLACTECGTCVDFCSHSVYNKAKAPSPVVMQPGNCIDRCHGCGNKCPAGAISYVGDDTGWTPPNGECSAKKSVDCCRGGACEEDSSKAVLVEYLYLDLNTCDRCIGADAVLEEVLGSIAPALEAAGYTMRLQKVQIATKELAEHYRFLASPTIRVNGQDICGPVAENTCGCCGEISGTDVTCRTFAYKGQAYEVPPKAMLAEGILRAVLGMVQPVCDCGEYSLPENLKNFFEGKAVKTGCCPEGTCG
;
A
#
# COMPACT_ATOMS: atom_id res chain seq x y z
N MET A 1 24.15 10.40 35.23
CA MET A 1 23.03 10.78 34.34
C MET A 1 23.60 10.94 32.96
N ALA A 2 23.17 10.11 32.02
CA ALA A 2 23.64 10.18 30.65
C ALA A 2 22.87 11.28 29.92
N LYS A 3 23.55 12.33 29.48
CA LYS A 3 22.88 13.42 28.73
C LYS A 3 22.47 12.99 27.32
N ASN A 4 23.08 11.92 26.80
CA ASN A 4 22.95 11.49 25.40
C ASN A 4 22.48 10.04 25.25
N TRP A 5 22.07 9.35 26.33
CA TRP A 5 21.65 7.95 26.29
C TRP A 5 20.23 7.80 26.84
N TYR A 6 19.29 7.38 26.00
CA TYR A 6 17.91 7.08 26.40
C TYR A 6 17.20 6.21 25.35
N PRO A 7 16.19 5.42 25.76
CA PRO A 7 15.43 4.58 24.85
C PRO A 7 14.48 5.41 23.97
N VAL A 8 14.34 5.00 22.71
CA VAL A 8 13.36 5.47 21.74
C VAL A 8 12.49 4.28 21.35
N ILE A 9 11.17 4.45 21.45
CA ILE A 9 10.19 3.39 21.18
C ILE A 9 9.65 3.58 19.77
N ASP A 10 9.70 2.51 18.97
CA ASP A 10 8.92 2.39 17.75
C ASP A 10 7.50 1.94 18.11
N TYR A 11 6.56 2.88 18.12
CA TYR A 11 5.16 2.59 18.47
C TYR A 11 4.42 1.76 17.42
N LEU A 12 4.93 1.65 16.19
CA LEU A 12 4.33 0.80 15.15
C LEU A 12 4.70 -0.67 15.38
N ALA A 13 5.93 -0.93 15.84
CA ALA A 13 6.38 -2.26 16.23
C ALA A 13 5.98 -2.64 17.67
N CYS A 14 5.66 -1.66 18.53
CA CYS A 14 5.33 -1.93 19.93
C CYS A 14 3.97 -2.61 20.09
N THR A 15 3.96 -3.77 20.75
CA THR A 15 2.73 -4.50 21.10
C THR A 15 2.08 -4.05 22.41
N GLU A 16 2.53 -2.91 22.97
CA GLU A 16 2.07 -2.36 24.26
C GLU A 16 2.06 -3.38 25.41
N CYS A 17 3.00 -4.32 25.42
CA CYS A 17 3.07 -5.41 26.40
C CYS A 17 3.50 -4.99 27.83
N GLY A 18 3.92 -3.74 28.04
CA GLY A 18 4.33 -3.23 29.36
C GLY A 18 5.68 -3.72 29.91
N THR A 19 6.31 -4.74 29.30
CA THR A 19 7.52 -5.39 29.85
C THR A 19 8.67 -4.42 30.12
N CYS A 20 8.88 -3.42 29.26
CA CYS A 20 9.93 -2.41 29.45
C CYS A 20 9.62 -1.43 30.59
N VAL A 21 8.34 -1.10 30.80
CA VAL A 21 7.88 -0.23 31.89
C VAL A 21 8.03 -0.92 33.23
N ASP A 22 7.69 -2.21 33.31
CA ASP A 22 7.79 -3.02 34.52
C ASP A 22 9.25 -3.31 34.90
N PHE A 23 10.11 -3.52 33.89
CA PHE A 23 11.52 -3.82 34.10
C PHE A 23 12.33 -2.59 34.58
N CYS A 24 12.03 -1.39 34.09
CA CYS A 24 12.86 -0.22 34.35
C CYS A 24 12.60 0.42 35.73
N SER A 25 13.51 0.20 36.67
CA SER A 25 13.44 0.78 38.03
C SER A 25 13.84 2.26 38.11
N HIS A 26 14.36 2.86 37.03
CA HIS A 26 14.91 4.22 37.04
C HIS A 26 13.89 5.30 36.67
N SER A 27 12.60 5.01 36.71
CA SER A 27 11.53 5.97 36.38
C SER A 27 11.68 6.63 35.00
N VAL A 28 12.33 5.95 34.06
CA VAL A 28 12.47 6.42 32.68
C VAL A 28 11.10 6.48 31.99
N TYR A 29 10.23 5.50 32.29
CA TYR A 29 8.88 5.40 31.75
C TYR A 29 7.82 5.98 32.71
N ASN A 30 6.73 6.49 32.13
CA ASN A 30 5.54 6.92 32.85
C ASN A 30 4.69 5.71 33.27
N LYS A 31 4.77 5.34 34.55
CA LYS A 31 3.96 4.22 35.09
C LYS A 31 2.45 4.46 35.03
N ALA A 32 1.99 5.71 35.02
CA ALA A 32 0.56 6.02 34.90
C ALA A 32 0.01 5.78 33.49
N LYS A 33 0.90 5.60 32.50
CA LYS A 33 0.55 5.26 31.11
C LYS A 33 0.76 3.78 30.79
N ALA A 34 1.16 2.96 31.77
CA ALA A 34 1.29 1.53 31.59
C ALA A 34 -0.05 0.93 31.09
N PRO A 35 -0.02 -0.03 30.16
CA PRO A 35 1.17 -0.74 29.66
C PRO A 35 1.90 -0.06 28.49
N SER A 36 1.40 1.07 27.97
CA SER A 36 2.05 1.83 26.90
C SER A 36 3.35 2.49 27.37
N PRO A 37 4.50 2.21 26.73
CA PRO A 37 5.82 2.65 27.23
C PRO A 37 6.16 4.09 26.87
N VAL A 38 5.54 5.04 27.56
CA VAL A 38 5.81 6.48 27.38
C VAL A 38 7.06 6.89 28.16
N VAL A 39 8.13 7.30 27.47
CA VAL A 39 9.35 7.81 28.11
C VAL A 39 9.10 9.21 28.69
N MET A 40 9.20 9.34 30.01
CA MET A 40 8.93 10.58 30.75
C MET A 40 10.20 11.26 31.27
N GLN A 41 11.20 10.48 31.68
CA GLN A 41 12.46 11.00 32.23
C GLN A 41 13.66 10.37 31.51
N PRO A 42 13.97 10.80 30.27
CA PRO A 42 15.09 10.24 29.49
C PRO A 42 16.43 10.26 30.25
N GLY A 43 16.71 11.35 30.98
CA GLY A 43 17.98 11.54 31.69
C GLY A 43 18.22 10.59 32.88
N ASN A 44 17.19 9.84 33.31
CA ASN A 44 17.35 8.80 34.32
C ASN A 44 17.85 7.47 33.74
N CYS A 45 17.90 7.34 32.41
CA CYS A 45 18.47 6.15 31.80
C CYS A 45 19.96 6.04 32.17
N ILE A 46 20.36 4.83 32.56
CA ILE A 46 21.77 4.52 32.83
C ILE A 46 22.50 4.50 31.49
N ASP A 47 23.65 5.16 31.44
CA ASP A 47 24.51 5.17 30.26
C ASP A 47 24.84 3.75 29.81
N ARG A 48 24.73 3.49 28.51
CA ARG A 48 24.97 2.17 27.89
C ARG A 48 24.12 1.01 28.41
N CYS A 49 22.95 1.29 29.00
CA CYS A 49 22.01 0.26 29.43
C CYS A 49 21.02 -0.12 28.33
N HIS A 50 20.99 -1.40 27.94
CA HIS A 50 20.04 -1.99 26.98
C HIS A 50 18.94 -2.85 27.61
N GLY A 51 18.76 -2.76 28.93
CA GLY A 51 17.94 -3.73 29.66
C GLY A 51 16.48 -3.82 29.19
N CYS A 52 15.82 -2.67 28.95
CA CYS A 52 14.45 -2.68 28.43
C CYS A 52 14.38 -3.17 26.97
N GLY A 53 15.36 -2.85 26.13
CA GLY A 53 15.46 -3.35 24.76
C GLY A 53 15.65 -4.87 24.70
N ASN A 54 16.52 -5.42 25.55
CA ASN A 54 16.77 -6.87 25.65
C ASN A 54 15.54 -7.65 26.11
N LYS A 55 14.62 -7.01 26.83
CA LYS A 55 13.38 -7.61 27.34
C LYS A 55 12.18 -7.37 26.41
N CYS A 56 12.33 -6.53 25.39
CA CYS A 56 11.24 -6.24 24.48
C CYS A 56 10.98 -7.45 23.57
N PRO A 57 9.79 -8.08 23.59
CA PRO A 57 9.49 -9.22 22.73
C PRO A 57 9.33 -8.83 21.27
N ALA A 58 8.96 -7.57 20.99
CA ALA A 58 8.83 -7.04 19.63
C ALA A 58 10.12 -6.40 19.09
N GLY A 59 11.16 -6.27 19.94
CA GLY A 59 12.39 -5.55 19.58
C GLY A 59 12.20 -4.08 19.19
N ALA A 60 11.11 -3.45 19.65
CA ALA A 60 10.69 -2.10 19.25
C ALA A 60 11.45 -0.94 19.94
N ILE A 61 12.65 -1.20 20.49
CA ILE A 61 13.39 -0.20 21.28
C ILE A 61 14.77 0.01 20.69
N SER A 62 15.09 1.26 20.37
CA SER A 62 16.45 1.72 20.02
C SER A 62 16.96 2.73 21.06
N TYR A 63 18.24 3.12 20.98
CA TYR A 63 18.85 4.04 21.92
C TYR A 63 19.54 5.18 21.19
N VAL A 64 19.29 6.42 21.63
CA VAL A 64 20.06 7.58 21.15
C VAL A 64 21.48 7.50 21.71
N GLY A 65 22.46 7.83 20.88
CA GLY A 65 23.87 7.82 21.27
C GLY A 65 24.51 6.44 21.38
N ASP A 66 23.86 5.38 20.88
CA ASP A 66 24.41 4.03 20.96
C ASP A 66 25.59 3.80 20.02
N ASP A 67 26.78 3.65 20.60
CA ASP A 67 28.05 3.35 19.95
C ASP A 67 28.52 1.91 20.18
N THR A 68 27.71 1.08 20.85
CA THR A 68 28.10 -0.27 21.29
C THR A 68 27.91 -1.35 20.21
N GLY A 69 27.23 -1.01 19.12
CA GLY A 69 26.84 -1.97 18.08
C GLY A 69 25.71 -2.91 18.48
N TRP A 70 25.04 -2.64 19.61
CA TRP A 70 23.89 -3.43 20.05
C TRP A 70 22.72 -3.35 19.06
N THR A 71 22.01 -4.47 18.93
CA THR A 71 20.78 -4.59 18.13
C THR A 71 19.72 -5.32 18.94
N PRO A 72 18.43 -4.97 18.79
CA PRO A 72 17.35 -5.62 19.51
C PRO A 72 17.33 -7.13 19.21
N PRO A 73 17.36 -8.00 20.23
CA PRO A 73 17.47 -9.45 20.03
C PRO A 73 16.21 -10.07 19.40
N ASN A 74 15.06 -9.40 19.51
CA ASN A 74 13.76 -9.90 19.05
C ASN A 74 13.09 -8.98 18.02
N GLY A 75 13.83 -8.02 17.43
CA GLY A 75 13.29 -7.11 16.40
C GLY A 75 13.68 -7.58 15.01
N GLU A 76 12.76 -7.54 14.05
CA GLU A 76 13.09 -7.81 12.65
C GLU A 76 14.20 -6.85 12.18
N CYS A 77 15.31 -7.42 11.70
CA CYS A 77 16.47 -6.66 11.26
C CYS A 77 16.15 -5.78 10.04
N SER A 78 15.70 -4.55 10.26
CA SER A 78 15.79 -3.51 9.23
C SER A 78 17.22 -2.99 9.19
N ALA A 79 18.00 -3.53 8.26
CA ALA A 79 19.35 -3.11 7.95
C ALA A 79 19.40 -1.58 7.73
N LYS A 80 20.26 -0.92 8.51
CA LYS A 80 20.50 0.53 8.51
C LYS A 80 20.86 1.03 7.10
N LYS A 81 20.12 2.01 6.56
CA LYS A 81 20.74 3.10 5.80
C LYS A 81 21.23 4.13 6.81
N SER A 82 22.51 4.05 7.17
CA SER A 82 23.19 5.11 7.91
C SER A 82 23.33 6.33 7.00
N VAL A 83 22.58 7.39 7.28
CA VAL A 83 22.93 8.72 6.78
C VAL A 83 23.67 9.44 7.89
N ASP A 84 24.92 9.76 7.57
CA ASP A 84 25.91 10.50 8.32
C ASP A 84 25.39 11.90 8.67
N CYS A 85 25.15 12.17 9.95
CA CYS A 85 24.68 13.46 10.46
C CYS A 85 25.86 14.29 10.97
N CYS A 86 26.49 15.09 10.11
CA CYS A 86 27.22 16.31 10.52
C CYS A 86 27.68 17.17 9.32
N ARG A 87 26.82 18.08 8.82
CA ARG A 87 27.17 19.46 8.37
C ARG A 87 25.92 20.24 7.98
N GLY A 88 25.77 21.42 8.57
CA GLY A 88 24.57 22.23 8.52
C GLY A 88 24.17 22.77 7.15
N GLY A 89 22.87 23.00 7.00
CA GLY A 89 22.24 23.71 5.89
C GLY A 89 20.75 23.38 5.82
N ALA A 90 19.91 24.34 6.21
CA ALA A 90 18.47 24.45 5.95
C ALA A 90 17.61 23.17 6.11
N CYS A 91 16.95 23.07 7.26
CA CYS A 91 15.81 22.17 7.46
C CYS A 91 14.54 22.80 6.87
N GLU A 92 14.27 22.56 5.60
CA GLU A 92 12.91 22.45 5.06
C GLU A 92 12.94 21.37 3.96
N GLU A 93 12.79 20.12 4.37
CA GLU A 93 12.30 19.07 3.49
C GLU A 93 10.87 18.78 3.94
N ASP A 94 9.92 19.45 3.29
CA ASP A 94 8.53 19.02 3.25
C ASP A 94 8.52 17.59 2.67
N SER A 95 8.62 16.60 3.55
CA SER A 95 8.40 15.20 3.21
C SER A 95 6.90 15.00 3.01
N SER A 96 6.36 15.61 1.96
CA SER A 96 4.99 15.38 1.51
C SER A 96 4.80 13.87 1.35
N LYS A 97 3.79 13.32 2.02
CA LYS A 97 3.50 11.89 1.99
C LYS A 97 2.92 11.57 0.62
N ALA A 98 3.74 11.03 -0.28
CA ALA A 98 3.30 10.70 -1.63
C ALA A 98 2.27 9.56 -1.62
N VAL A 99 1.16 9.76 -2.33
CA VAL A 99 0.10 8.77 -2.54
C VAL A 99 0.04 8.49 -4.04
N LEU A 100 0.40 7.28 -4.44
CA LEU A 100 0.29 6.82 -5.82
C LEU A 100 -1.02 6.05 -5.99
N VAL A 101 -1.91 6.53 -6.86
CA VAL A 101 -3.13 5.85 -7.27
C VAL A 101 -2.91 5.30 -8.67
N GLU A 102 -2.92 3.98 -8.82
CA GLU A 102 -2.74 3.32 -10.11
C GLU A 102 -4.07 2.79 -10.61
N TYR A 103 -4.38 3.06 -11.87
CA TYR A 103 -5.56 2.51 -12.54
C TYR A 103 -5.11 1.61 -13.69
N LEU A 104 -5.29 0.30 -13.52
CA LEU A 104 -4.93 -0.73 -14.48
C LEU A 104 -6.18 -1.17 -15.25
N TYR A 105 -6.15 -1.07 -16.57
CA TYR A 105 -7.30 -1.31 -17.42
C TYR A 105 -6.92 -1.97 -18.75
N LEU A 106 -7.88 -2.62 -19.42
CA LEU A 106 -7.68 -3.19 -20.75
C LEU A 106 -7.96 -2.18 -21.88
N ASP A 107 -9.04 -1.41 -21.75
CA ASP A 107 -9.48 -0.47 -22.77
C ASP A 107 -10.36 0.66 -22.21
N LEU A 108 -10.18 1.89 -22.68
CA LEU A 108 -10.97 3.08 -22.30
C LEU A 108 -11.75 3.68 -23.48
N ASN A 109 -11.83 2.99 -24.62
CA ASN A 109 -12.50 3.52 -25.81
C ASN A 109 -13.82 2.81 -26.11
N THR A 110 -13.93 1.54 -25.73
CA THR A 110 -15.01 0.61 -26.10
C THR A 110 -15.57 -0.11 -24.87
N CYS A 111 -14.76 -0.34 -23.83
CA CYS A 111 -15.22 -1.04 -22.63
C CYS A 111 -15.97 -0.12 -21.65
N ASP A 112 -17.30 -0.17 -21.65
CA ASP A 112 -18.17 0.64 -20.75
C ASP A 112 -17.82 0.49 -19.26
N ARG A 113 -17.38 -0.69 -18.82
CA ARG A 113 -17.01 -0.94 -17.41
C ARG A 113 -15.72 -0.24 -17.02
N CYS A 114 -14.73 -0.22 -17.91
CA CYS A 114 -13.48 0.50 -17.69
C CYS A 114 -13.70 2.02 -17.81
N ILE A 115 -14.50 2.46 -18.77
CA ILE A 115 -14.86 3.88 -18.92
C ILE A 115 -15.63 4.37 -17.67
N GLY A 116 -16.61 3.59 -17.21
CA GLY A 116 -17.38 3.89 -16.01
C GLY A 116 -16.51 3.92 -14.75
N ALA A 117 -15.60 2.95 -14.58
CA ALA A 117 -14.69 2.93 -13.44
C ALA A 117 -13.72 4.11 -13.44
N ASP A 118 -13.21 4.51 -14.62
CA ASP A 118 -12.34 5.67 -14.79
C ASP A 118 -13.06 6.98 -14.38
N ALA A 119 -14.28 7.18 -14.88
CA ALA A 119 -15.09 8.36 -14.55
C ALA A 119 -15.40 8.45 -13.05
N VAL A 120 -15.79 7.33 -12.42
CA VAL A 120 -16.06 7.28 -10.97
C VAL A 120 -14.77 7.54 -10.17
N LEU A 121 -13.63 7.02 -10.61
CA LEU A 121 -12.35 7.24 -9.95
C LEU A 121 -11.94 8.72 -10.00
N GLU A 122 -11.99 9.36 -11.17
CA GLU A 122 -11.64 10.78 -11.31
C GLU A 122 -12.51 11.68 -10.43
N GLU A 123 -13.82 11.41 -10.37
CA GLU A 123 -14.74 12.18 -9.54
C GLU A 123 -14.42 12.02 -8.04
N VAL A 124 -14.11 10.80 -7.60
CA VAL A 124 -13.73 10.53 -6.21
C VAL A 124 -12.42 11.22 -5.87
N LEU A 125 -11.41 11.14 -6.74
CA LEU A 125 -10.12 11.81 -6.55
C LEU A 125 -10.29 13.32 -6.45
N GLY A 126 -11.11 13.93 -7.32
CA GLY A 126 -11.43 15.36 -7.23
C GLY A 126 -12.10 15.76 -5.92
N SER A 127 -12.85 14.85 -5.30
CA SER A 127 -13.54 15.09 -4.02
C SER A 127 -12.62 14.95 -2.81
N ILE A 128 -11.66 14.01 -2.82
CA ILE A 128 -10.81 13.70 -1.66
C ILE A 128 -9.43 14.38 -1.70
N ALA A 129 -8.93 14.72 -2.90
CA ALA A 129 -7.62 15.34 -3.05
C ALA A 129 -7.46 16.62 -2.21
N PRO A 130 -8.43 17.56 -2.17
CA PRO A 130 -8.27 18.78 -1.36
C PRO A 130 -8.08 18.48 0.13
N ALA A 131 -8.77 17.46 0.65
CA ALA A 131 -8.67 17.07 2.05
C ALA A 131 -7.32 16.39 2.36
N LEU A 132 -6.79 15.61 1.43
CA LEU A 132 -5.51 14.93 1.57
C LEU A 132 -4.32 15.90 1.39
N GLU A 133 -4.43 16.86 0.48
CA GLU A 133 -3.45 17.95 0.32
C GLU A 133 -3.37 18.81 1.57
N ALA A 134 -4.51 19.17 2.17
CA ALA A 134 -4.55 19.88 3.44
C ALA A 134 -3.90 19.10 4.60
N ALA A 135 -3.85 17.78 4.50
CA ALA A 135 -3.18 16.89 5.45
C ALA A 135 -1.70 16.60 5.10
N GLY A 136 -1.14 17.27 4.07
CA GLY A 136 0.26 17.14 3.66
C GLY A 136 0.55 15.93 2.77
N TYR A 137 -0.48 15.33 2.16
CA TYR A 137 -0.31 14.26 1.16
C TYR A 137 -0.29 14.82 -0.25
N THR A 138 0.52 14.24 -1.13
CA THR A 138 0.52 14.56 -2.56
C THR A 138 0.03 13.37 -3.35
N MET A 139 -1.14 13.51 -3.98
CA MET A 139 -1.72 12.44 -4.78
C MET A 139 -1.25 12.49 -6.24
N ARG A 140 -0.97 11.31 -6.83
CA ARG A 140 -0.69 11.15 -8.25
C ARG A 140 -1.53 10.02 -8.81
N LEU A 141 -2.28 10.28 -9.87
CA LEU A 141 -3.00 9.26 -10.63
C LEU A 141 -2.13 8.78 -11.80
N GLN A 142 -1.88 7.48 -11.89
CA GLN A 142 -1.19 6.83 -12.99
C GLN A 142 -2.13 5.81 -13.65
N LYS A 143 -2.52 6.11 -14.90
CA LYS A 143 -3.35 5.20 -15.71
C LYS A 143 -2.43 4.30 -16.54
N VAL A 144 -2.58 2.98 -16.43
CA VAL A 144 -1.77 1.98 -17.13
C VAL A 144 -2.68 1.07 -17.96
N GLN A 145 -2.53 1.13 -19.28
CA GLN A 145 -3.20 0.19 -20.17
C GLN A 145 -2.44 -1.12 -20.25
N ILE A 146 -3.08 -2.23 -19.89
CA ILE A 146 -2.52 -3.58 -19.97
C ILE A 146 -2.81 -4.16 -21.36
N ALA A 147 -2.02 -3.74 -22.35
CA ALA A 147 -2.25 -4.07 -23.75
C ALA A 147 -1.76 -5.47 -24.15
N THR A 148 -0.86 -6.08 -23.37
CA THR A 148 -0.19 -7.35 -23.68
C THR A 148 -0.10 -8.29 -22.47
N LYS A 149 0.19 -9.57 -22.73
CA LYS A 149 0.38 -10.61 -21.70
C LYS A 149 1.56 -10.28 -20.77
N GLU A 150 2.64 -9.76 -21.33
CA GLU A 150 3.86 -9.40 -20.59
C GLU A 150 3.61 -8.26 -19.61
N LEU A 151 2.77 -7.28 -19.99
CA LEU A 151 2.33 -6.22 -19.08
C LEU A 151 1.44 -6.77 -17.97
N ALA A 152 0.55 -7.73 -18.27
CA ALA A 152 -0.28 -8.36 -17.25
C ALA A 152 0.57 -9.09 -16.20
N GLU A 153 1.61 -9.81 -16.64
CA GLU A 153 2.58 -10.46 -15.77
C GLU A 153 3.39 -9.46 -14.94
N HIS A 154 3.94 -8.43 -15.58
CA HIS A 154 4.74 -7.41 -14.89
C HIS A 154 3.98 -6.71 -13.77
N TYR A 155 2.71 -6.38 -14.01
CA TYR A 155 1.84 -5.73 -13.03
C TYR A 155 1.09 -6.72 -12.13
N ARG A 156 1.27 -8.04 -12.30
CA ARG A 156 0.48 -9.08 -11.64
C ARG A 156 -1.04 -8.79 -11.73
N PHE A 157 -1.48 -8.41 -12.92
CA PHE A 157 -2.84 -7.98 -13.20
C PHE A 157 -3.77 -9.19 -13.24
N LEU A 158 -4.83 -9.17 -12.42
CA LEU A 158 -5.78 -10.29 -12.35
C LEU A 158 -6.99 -10.05 -13.23
N ALA A 159 -7.58 -8.85 -13.17
CA ALA A 159 -8.78 -8.54 -13.92
C ALA A 159 -8.96 -7.03 -14.11
N SER A 160 -9.62 -6.64 -15.19
CA SER A 160 -9.97 -5.25 -15.49
C SER A 160 -11.39 -4.92 -15.01
N PRO A 161 -11.63 -3.73 -14.44
CA PRO A 161 -10.67 -2.72 -14.01
C PRO A 161 -10.01 -3.05 -12.65
N THR A 162 -8.77 -2.61 -12.41
CA THR A 162 -8.12 -2.70 -11.09
C THR A 162 -7.60 -1.34 -10.65
N ILE A 163 -7.87 -0.96 -9.40
CA ILE A 163 -7.41 0.29 -8.80
C ILE A 163 -6.52 -0.04 -7.61
N ARG A 164 -5.30 0.50 -7.59
CA ARG A 164 -4.34 0.35 -6.50
C ARG A 164 -4.00 1.68 -5.87
N VAL A 165 -3.76 1.67 -4.56
CA VAL A 165 -3.22 2.81 -3.83
C VAL A 165 -1.95 2.35 -3.13
N ASN A 166 -0.83 2.97 -3.46
CA ASN A 166 0.51 2.58 -2.99
C ASN A 166 0.79 1.08 -3.21
N GLY A 167 0.42 0.56 -4.38
CA GLY A 167 0.58 -0.86 -4.75
C GLY A 167 -0.49 -1.80 -4.18
N GLN A 168 -1.37 -1.35 -3.30
CA GLN A 168 -2.42 -2.16 -2.71
C GLN A 168 -3.74 -2.05 -3.48
N ASP A 169 -4.32 -3.18 -3.90
CA ASP A 169 -5.66 -3.22 -4.49
C ASP A 169 -6.73 -2.85 -3.46
N ILE A 170 -7.46 -1.77 -3.72
CA ILE A 170 -8.48 -1.23 -2.79
C ILE A 170 -9.87 -1.82 -3.01
N CYS A 171 -10.05 -2.62 -4.07
CA CYS A 171 -11.34 -3.15 -4.49
C CYS A 171 -11.64 -4.55 -3.94
N GLY A 172 -10.81 -5.08 -3.04
CA GLY A 172 -11.02 -6.36 -2.37
C GLY A 172 -10.77 -7.58 -3.29
N PRO A 173 -11.24 -8.78 -2.92
CA PRO A 173 -11.03 -9.99 -3.71
C PRO A 173 -11.65 -9.87 -5.10
N VAL A 174 -10.99 -10.48 -6.10
CA VAL A 174 -11.44 -10.46 -7.48
C VAL A 174 -12.65 -11.37 -7.64
N ALA A 175 -13.79 -10.79 -8.02
CA ALA A 175 -14.96 -11.49 -8.53
C ALA A 175 -15.13 -11.13 -10.01
N GLU A 176 -15.73 -12.02 -10.82
CA GLU A 176 -15.82 -11.84 -12.26
C GLU A 176 -17.19 -12.24 -12.82
N ASN A 177 -17.60 -11.56 -13.88
CA ASN A 177 -18.74 -11.97 -14.72
C ASN A 177 -18.44 -11.67 -16.20
N THR A 178 -19.17 -12.29 -17.11
CA THR A 178 -19.05 -12.06 -18.56
C THR A 178 -19.19 -10.57 -18.89
N CYS A 179 -18.26 -10.00 -19.66
CA CYS A 179 -18.47 -8.70 -20.31
C CYS A 179 -18.63 -8.87 -21.82
N GLY A 180 -19.81 -8.50 -22.33
CA GLY A 180 -20.03 -8.37 -23.77
C GLY A 180 -19.02 -7.41 -24.42
N CYS A 181 -18.69 -6.31 -23.74
CA CYS A 181 -17.73 -5.32 -24.18
C CYS A 181 -16.31 -5.88 -24.43
N CYS A 182 -15.79 -6.64 -23.46
CA CYS A 182 -14.47 -7.27 -23.53
C CYS A 182 -14.49 -8.38 -24.61
N GLY A 183 -15.64 -9.02 -24.80
CA GLY A 183 -15.85 -10.02 -25.83
C GLY A 183 -15.97 -9.47 -27.24
N GLU A 184 -16.51 -8.27 -27.44
CA GLU A 184 -16.48 -7.60 -28.74
C GLU A 184 -15.06 -7.22 -29.14
N ILE A 185 -14.24 -6.77 -28.19
CA ILE A 185 -12.84 -6.39 -28.44
C ILE A 185 -12.01 -7.62 -28.85
N SER A 186 -12.16 -8.73 -28.12
CA SER A 186 -11.38 -9.95 -28.33
C SER A 186 -12.00 -10.92 -29.34
N GLY A 187 -13.30 -10.84 -29.63
CA GLY A 187 -14.01 -11.86 -30.41
C GLY A 187 -14.21 -13.19 -29.67
N THR A 188 -14.02 -13.23 -28.35
CA THR A 188 -14.16 -14.42 -27.49
C THR A 188 -14.95 -14.08 -26.23
N ASP A 189 -15.54 -15.07 -25.54
CA ASP A 189 -16.20 -14.80 -24.26
C ASP A 189 -15.15 -14.45 -23.18
N VAL A 190 -15.24 -13.23 -22.62
CA VAL A 190 -14.27 -12.69 -21.65
C VAL A 190 -15.01 -12.28 -20.39
N THR A 191 -14.51 -12.74 -19.25
CA THR A 191 -14.97 -12.30 -17.93
C THR A 191 -14.16 -11.10 -17.46
N CYS A 192 -14.84 -10.08 -16.93
CA CYS A 192 -14.23 -8.84 -16.44
C CYS A 192 -14.66 -8.61 -14.96
N ARG A 193 -13.89 -7.82 -14.19
CA ARG A 193 -13.97 -7.74 -12.72
C ARG A 193 -15.26 -7.07 -12.22
N THR A 194 -15.95 -7.73 -11.29
CA THR A 194 -17.06 -7.16 -10.53
C THR A 194 -16.63 -6.76 -9.12
N PHE A 195 -17.38 -5.84 -8.52
CA PHE A 195 -17.07 -5.23 -7.24
C PHE A 195 -18.15 -5.60 -6.23
N ALA A 196 -17.76 -6.26 -5.14
CA ALA A 196 -18.65 -6.55 -4.03
C ALA A 196 -18.55 -5.45 -2.97
N TYR A 197 -19.66 -4.74 -2.72
CA TYR A 197 -19.72 -3.69 -1.70
C TYR A 197 -21.05 -3.75 -0.95
N LYS A 198 -20.98 -3.78 0.39
CA LYS A 198 -22.14 -3.86 1.30
C LYS A 198 -23.15 -4.96 0.93
N GLY A 199 -22.66 -6.12 0.49
CA GLY A 199 -23.49 -7.28 0.14
C GLY A 199 -24.14 -7.21 -1.24
N GLN A 200 -23.82 -6.21 -2.07
CA GLN A 200 -24.27 -6.09 -3.46
C GLN A 200 -23.09 -6.19 -4.42
N ALA A 201 -23.36 -6.70 -5.63
CA ALA A 201 -22.38 -6.78 -6.71
C ALA A 201 -22.60 -5.63 -7.72
N TYR A 202 -21.51 -5.02 -8.17
CA TYR A 202 -21.52 -3.93 -9.13
C TYR A 202 -20.55 -4.21 -10.28
N GLU A 203 -20.91 -3.81 -11.49
CA GLU A 203 -20.03 -3.91 -12.67
C GLU A 203 -19.07 -2.72 -12.80
N VAL A 204 -19.46 -1.60 -12.20
CA VAL A 204 -18.69 -0.36 -12.07
C VAL A 204 -18.58 -0.07 -10.56
N PRO A 205 -17.38 0.24 -10.03
CA PRO A 205 -17.20 0.42 -8.60
C PRO A 205 -17.99 1.64 -8.11
N PRO A 206 -18.79 1.53 -7.03
CA PRO A 206 -19.53 2.67 -6.50
C PRO A 206 -18.58 3.69 -5.86
N LYS A 207 -18.91 4.98 -5.96
CA LYS A 207 -18.08 6.09 -5.41
C LYS A 207 -17.68 5.89 -3.95
N ALA A 208 -18.62 5.44 -3.13
CA ALA A 208 -18.39 5.20 -1.71
C ALA A 208 -17.31 4.12 -1.45
N MET A 209 -17.29 3.06 -2.27
CA MET A 209 -16.28 2.01 -2.18
C MET A 209 -14.89 2.55 -2.49
N LEU A 210 -14.74 3.34 -3.57
CA LEU A 210 -13.46 3.93 -3.93
C LEU A 210 -12.98 4.95 -2.89
N ALA A 211 -13.87 5.85 -2.46
CA ALA A 211 -13.53 6.85 -1.45
C ALA A 211 -13.08 6.21 -0.14
N GLU A 212 -13.84 5.22 0.35
CA GLU A 212 -13.50 4.48 1.55
C GLU A 212 -12.18 3.70 1.40
N GLY A 213 -11.99 3.02 0.27
CA GLY A 213 -10.79 2.25 -0.02
C GLY A 213 -9.53 3.12 -0.09
N ILE A 214 -9.59 4.26 -0.79
CA ILE A 214 -8.46 5.19 -0.90
C ILE A 214 -8.11 5.78 0.47
N LEU A 215 -9.11 6.26 1.22
CA LEU A 215 -8.87 6.85 2.55
C LEU A 215 -8.28 5.82 3.53
N ARG A 216 -8.79 4.58 3.54
CA ARG A 216 -8.24 3.52 4.39
C ARG A 216 -6.80 3.17 4.03
N ALA A 217 -6.46 3.12 2.74
CA ALA A 217 -5.11 2.84 2.27
C ALA A 217 -4.13 3.97 2.62
N VAL A 218 -4.54 5.24 2.41
CA VAL A 218 -3.70 6.41 2.72
C VAL A 218 -3.46 6.58 4.22
N LEU A 219 -4.48 6.32 5.04
CA LEU A 219 -4.39 6.45 6.50
C LEU A 219 -3.77 5.22 7.18
N GLY A 220 -3.31 4.22 6.42
CA GLY A 220 -2.63 3.04 6.96
C GLY A 220 -3.54 2.11 7.76
N MET A 221 -4.87 2.16 7.54
CA MET A 221 -5.84 1.31 8.24
C MET A 221 -5.91 -0.12 7.69
N VAL A 222 -5.18 -0.40 6.61
CA VAL A 222 -5.08 -1.73 6.02
C VAL A 222 -3.61 -2.04 5.83
N GLN A 223 -3.16 -3.16 6.38
CA GLN A 223 -1.81 -3.63 6.09
C GLN A 223 -1.77 -4.18 4.66
N PRO A 224 -0.69 -3.92 3.91
CA PRO A 224 -0.50 -4.54 2.61
C PRO A 224 -0.48 -6.05 2.81
N VAL A 225 -1.40 -6.75 2.15
CA VAL A 225 -1.39 -8.22 2.11
C VAL A 225 -0.14 -8.61 1.32
N CYS A 226 0.92 -9.03 2.02
CA CYS A 226 2.10 -9.60 1.39
C CYS A 226 1.72 -10.96 0.81
N ASP A 227 1.32 -10.98 -0.46
CA ASP A 227 1.08 -12.21 -1.18
C ASP A 227 2.37 -12.66 -1.89
N CYS A 228 3.02 -13.65 -1.29
CA CYS A 228 4.23 -14.29 -1.81
C CYS A 228 3.93 -15.38 -2.85
N GLY A 229 2.70 -15.46 -3.37
CA GLY A 229 2.34 -16.42 -4.41
C GLY A 229 3.06 -16.15 -5.74
N GLU A 230 3.38 -17.21 -6.47
CA GLU A 230 3.77 -17.10 -7.88
C GLU A 230 2.57 -16.61 -8.71
N TYR A 231 2.79 -15.61 -9.58
CA TYR A 231 1.75 -15.12 -10.47
C TYR A 231 1.60 -16.05 -11.67
N SER A 232 0.38 -16.46 -11.95
CA SER A 232 0.00 -17.12 -13.21
C SER A 232 -1.04 -16.29 -13.94
N LEU A 233 -0.86 -16.08 -15.24
CA LEU A 233 -1.84 -15.37 -16.07
C LEU A 233 -3.22 -16.05 -15.94
N PRO A 234 -4.25 -15.37 -15.44
CA PRO A 234 -5.55 -15.98 -15.25
C PRO A 234 -6.30 -16.17 -16.58
N GLU A 235 -7.28 -17.07 -16.56
CA GLU A 235 -7.94 -17.56 -17.78
C GLU A 235 -8.69 -16.47 -18.54
N ASN A 236 -9.29 -15.52 -17.81
CA ASN A 236 -9.93 -14.34 -18.36
C ASN A 236 -9.01 -13.53 -19.29
N LEU A 237 -7.76 -13.31 -18.88
CA LEU A 237 -6.76 -12.55 -19.62
C LEU A 237 -6.18 -13.37 -20.77
N LYS A 238 -5.97 -14.68 -20.59
CA LYS A 238 -5.58 -15.56 -21.70
C LYS A 238 -6.57 -15.48 -22.85
N ASN A 239 -7.86 -15.67 -22.54
CA ASN A 239 -8.94 -15.61 -23.53
C ASN A 239 -8.97 -14.24 -24.22
N PHE A 240 -8.89 -13.15 -23.45
CA PHE A 240 -8.89 -11.80 -24.01
C PHE A 240 -7.74 -11.56 -24.99
N PHE A 241 -6.51 -11.89 -24.60
CA PHE A 241 -5.33 -11.65 -25.45
C PHE A 241 -5.28 -12.57 -26.66
N GLU A 242 -5.71 -13.82 -26.52
CA GLU A 242 -5.77 -14.77 -27.63
C GLU A 242 -6.83 -14.38 -28.65
N GLY A 243 -8.04 -14.03 -28.19
CA GLY A 243 -9.07 -13.51 -29.07
C GLY A 243 -8.61 -12.25 -29.82
N LYS A 244 -8.01 -11.29 -29.09
CA LYS A 244 -7.51 -10.03 -29.69
C LYS A 244 -6.48 -10.31 -30.80
N ALA A 245 -5.58 -11.27 -30.60
CA ALA A 245 -4.59 -11.67 -31.60
C ALA A 245 -5.23 -12.34 -32.84
N VAL A 246 -6.23 -13.19 -32.65
CA VAL A 246 -6.98 -13.82 -33.77
C VAL A 246 -7.74 -12.77 -34.57
N LYS A 247 -8.39 -11.82 -33.91
CA LYS A 247 -9.16 -10.75 -34.56
C LYS A 247 -8.28 -9.78 -35.34
N THR A 248 -7.07 -9.48 -34.86
CA THR A 248 -6.08 -8.67 -35.60
C THR A 248 -5.40 -9.43 -36.73
N GLY A 249 -5.30 -10.77 -36.64
CA GLY A 249 -4.83 -11.63 -37.73
C GLY A 249 -5.86 -11.88 -38.84
N CYS A 250 -7.13 -11.49 -38.63
CA CYS A 250 -8.24 -11.72 -39.57
C CYS A 250 -8.54 -10.50 -40.46
N CYS A 251 -7.50 -9.79 -40.89
CA CYS A 251 -7.57 -8.90 -42.05
C CYS A 251 -6.59 -9.41 -43.12
N PRO A 252 -7.01 -10.33 -44.01
CA PRO A 252 -6.37 -10.40 -45.32
C PRO A 252 -6.73 -9.12 -46.06
N GLU A 253 -5.74 -8.52 -46.69
CA GLU A 253 -5.94 -7.45 -47.66
C GLU A 253 -7.06 -7.84 -48.64
N GLY A 254 -8.10 -7.01 -48.73
CA GLY A 254 -8.99 -6.97 -49.89
C GLY A 254 -10.25 -7.84 -49.81
N THR A 255 -11.36 -7.16 -50.12
CA THR A 255 -12.67 -7.67 -50.57
C THR A 255 -13.57 -8.34 -49.54
N CYS A 256 -14.56 -7.58 -49.06
CA CYS A 256 -15.94 -8.03 -48.91
C CYS A 256 -16.85 -6.94 -49.47
N GLY A 257 -17.65 -7.31 -50.47
CA GLY A 257 -18.61 -6.44 -51.16
C GLY A 257 -19.99 -6.39 -50.51
#